data_AF-A0A2P4S7H2-F1
#
_entry.id   AF-A0A2P4S7H2-F1
#
_cell.length_a   1.000
_cell.length_b   1.000
_cell.length_c   1.000
_cell.angle_alpha   90.00
_cell.angle_beta   90.00
_cell.angle_gamma   90.00
#
_symmetry.space_group_name_H-M   'P 1'
#
loop_
_entity.id
_entity.type
_entity.pdbx_description
1 polymer ?
#
loop_
_entity_poly.entity_id
_entity_poly.type
_entity_poly.pdbx_seq_one_letter_code
_entity_poly.pdbx_strand_id
1 'polypeptide(L)'
;MTVNATDADDAVNTDNGIVSYSIVSQQPPSPHPQMFTIDPAKGVISVLGTGLDRETTPNYTLIVQATDQEGKGLSNTATAIIEVTDANDNVPIFNPTMYEGVVEENKPGIEVARLTVTDQDARGSPAWQAVYHIKSGDQDGAFSIITDPSTNNGILKTAKGLDYETKSRYDLVVTVENKVPLSVPITLSTASVLVTVLDVNEPPVFVPPIKRVGVSEDLPVGHEVTSYTAQDPDRDMRQKITYRMGSDPAGWLAIHPENGIVTAAQPLDRESVHAINSTYKAIILAVDNGIPDTTGTGTLLLLLQDVNDNGPTPEPRSFEICSRQPEKQILSIVDKDLPPHTYPFKAALEHGSSNNWTVEIRGQDELAMGLKKELEPGEYNIFVKLTDSQGKAQVTQVKAQVCECEGTAKNCERRSYIVGGLGVPAILGILGGILALLILLLLLLLFARRRKVEKEPLLPPEDDMRDNVYNYDEEGGGEEDQDYDLSQLHRGLDARPEVIRNDVAPPLMAAPQYRPRPANPDEIGNFIDEVSPNHLCRHRWAAPQ
;
A
#
# COMPACT_ATOMS: atom_id res chain seq x y z
N MET A 1 25.61 56.25 27.58
CA MET A 1 24.89 57.33 26.84
C MET A 1 25.69 58.61 27.00
N THR A 2 25.56 59.60 26.11
CA THR A 2 26.15 60.94 26.31
C THR A 2 25.09 62.01 26.13
N VAL A 3 24.99 62.94 27.07
CA VAL A 3 24.16 64.14 26.97
C VAL A 3 25.03 65.36 26.69
N ASN A 4 24.45 66.39 26.06
CA ASN A 4 25.16 67.63 25.75
C ASN A 4 24.23 68.83 25.99
N ALA A 5 24.80 69.91 26.52
CA ALA A 5 24.18 71.20 26.73
C ALA A 5 25.19 72.30 26.39
N THR A 6 24.69 73.47 26.02
CA THR A 6 25.52 74.61 25.59
C THR A 6 25.07 75.87 26.30
N ASP A 7 26.01 76.61 26.84
CA ASP A 7 25.79 77.98 27.29
C ASP A 7 26.18 78.98 26.19
N ALA A 8 25.69 80.22 26.28
CA ALA A 8 25.99 81.31 25.36
C ALA A 8 27.12 82.24 25.85
N ASP A 9 27.49 82.15 27.13
CA ASP A 9 28.55 82.98 27.73
C ASP A 9 29.97 82.46 27.44
N ASP A 10 30.99 83.28 27.73
CA ASP A 10 32.39 83.01 27.42
C ASP A 10 32.96 81.87 28.29
N ALA A 11 33.21 80.71 27.66
CA ALA A 11 33.81 79.52 28.26
C ALA A 11 35.36 79.47 28.20
N VAL A 12 36.02 80.50 27.64
CA VAL A 12 37.48 80.53 27.42
C VAL A 12 38.17 81.45 28.42
N ASN A 13 37.57 82.60 28.73
CA ASN A 13 38.12 83.58 29.68
C ASN A 13 37.38 83.60 31.03
N THR A 14 36.21 82.95 31.14
CA THR A 14 35.42 82.85 32.37
C THR A 14 34.77 81.48 32.53
N ASP A 15 34.33 81.16 33.74
CA ASP A 15 33.62 79.90 34.02
C ASP A 15 32.13 79.95 33.62
N ASN A 16 31.62 81.12 33.21
CA ASN A 16 30.21 81.32 32.86
C ASN A 16 29.75 80.41 31.72
N GLY A 17 30.62 80.13 30.73
CA GLY A 17 30.31 79.19 29.66
C GLY A 17 30.64 77.72 29.97
N ILE A 18 31.16 77.40 31.16
CA ILE A 18 31.64 76.04 31.51
C ILE A 18 30.52 75.27 32.24
N VAL A 19 29.89 74.37 31.49
CA VAL A 19 28.79 73.53 31.97
C VAL A 19 29.28 72.30 32.75
N SER A 20 28.67 72.06 33.91
CA SER A 20 28.85 70.87 34.74
C SER A 20 27.56 70.04 34.77
N TYR A 21 27.68 68.72 34.58
CA TYR A 21 26.55 67.78 34.50
C TYR A 21 26.34 66.98 35.78
N SER A 22 25.08 66.76 36.17
CA SER A 22 24.70 65.90 37.30
C SER A 22 23.40 65.12 37.04
N ILE A 23 23.17 64.04 37.80
CA ILE A 23 21.88 63.31 37.82
C ILE A 23 21.12 63.76 39.07
N VAL A 24 19.93 64.32 38.89
CA VAL A 24 19.05 64.82 39.96
C VAL A 24 18.21 63.70 40.54
N SER A 25 17.69 62.80 39.69
CA SER A 25 16.88 61.67 40.11
C SER A 25 16.88 60.54 39.08
N GLN A 26 16.70 59.32 39.58
CA GLN A 26 16.47 58.10 38.81
C GLN A 26 15.10 57.53 39.18
N GLN A 27 14.34 57.07 38.19
CA GLN A 27 13.13 56.29 38.36
C GLN A 27 13.17 55.04 37.47
N PRO A 28 12.86 53.83 37.99
CA PRO A 28 12.56 53.53 39.39
C PRO A 28 13.82 53.58 40.30
N PRO A 29 13.66 53.69 41.63
CA PRO A 29 14.76 53.65 42.60
C PRO A 29 15.21 52.22 42.96
N SER A 30 14.62 51.20 42.33
CA SER A 30 14.91 49.77 42.52
C SER A 30 15.62 49.24 41.28
N PRO A 31 16.60 48.31 41.39
CA PRO A 31 17.05 47.65 42.63
C PRO A 31 17.94 48.54 43.52
N HIS A 32 18.59 49.56 42.95
CA HIS A 32 19.32 50.57 43.70
C HIS A 32 19.00 51.99 43.20
N PRO A 33 19.03 53.01 44.07
CA PRO A 33 18.68 54.39 43.71
C PRO A 33 19.75 55.10 42.85
N GLN A 34 20.90 54.46 42.62
CA GLN A 34 22.05 54.97 41.87
C GLN A 34 22.62 53.88 40.95
N MET A 35 21.84 53.45 39.96
CA MET A 35 22.29 52.49 38.93
C MET A 35 23.26 53.14 37.94
N PHE A 36 23.19 54.46 37.76
CA PHE A 36 23.98 55.22 36.79
C PHE A 36 24.71 56.39 37.42
N THR A 37 25.82 56.79 36.80
CA THR A 37 26.58 58.01 37.11
C THR A 37 26.87 58.80 35.84
N ILE A 38 27.22 60.07 35.96
CA ILE A 38 27.52 60.96 34.84
C ILE A 38 28.88 61.64 35.03
N ASP A 39 29.71 61.66 33.99
CA ASP A 39 30.93 62.46 33.95
C ASP A 39 30.55 63.96 33.96
N PRO A 40 30.91 64.73 35.00
CA PRO A 40 30.45 66.10 35.15
C PRO A 40 31.01 67.06 34.10
N ALA A 41 32.13 66.73 33.44
CA ALA A 41 32.71 67.57 32.40
C ALA A 41 32.29 67.14 30.99
N LYS A 42 31.94 65.86 30.78
CA LYS A 42 31.68 65.30 29.44
C LYS A 42 30.23 64.88 29.18
N GLY A 43 29.37 64.88 30.19
CA GLY A 43 27.98 64.41 30.06
C GLY A 43 27.85 62.93 29.75
N VAL A 44 28.92 62.13 29.94
CA VAL A 44 28.91 60.68 29.65
C VAL A 44 28.27 59.94 30.81
N ILE A 45 27.10 59.34 30.56
CA ILE A 45 26.38 58.48 31.50
C ILE A 45 26.89 57.05 31.37
N SER A 46 27.34 56.49 32.49
CA SER A 46 27.86 55.12 32.64
C SER A 46 27.12 54.36 33.75
N VAL A 47 27.17 53.03 33.69
CA VAL A 47 26.60 52.14 34.72
C VAL A 47 27.50 52.17 35.96
N LEU A 48 26.90 52.35 37.13
CA LEU A 48 27.55 52.35 38.45
C LEU A 48 27.11 51.15 39.30
N GLY A 49 25.82 50.82 39.26
CA GLY A 49 25.25 49.71 40.03
C GLY A 49 25.28 48.37 39.29
N THR A 50 25.13 47.28 40.03
CA THR A 50 24.89 45.93 39.51
C THR A 50 23.41 45.56 39.61
N GLY A 51 22.95 44.58 38.81
CA GLY A 51 21.54 44.17 38.78
C GLY A 51 20.69 44.94 37.79
N LEU A 52 21.25 45.31 36.62
CA LEU A 52 20.41 45.63 35.46
C LEU A 52 19.81 44.31 34.96
N ASP A 53 18.49 44.28 34.87
CA ASP A 53 17.63 43.12 34.63
C ASP A 53 16.40 43.67 33.88
N ARG A 54 16.12 43.15 32.68
CA ARG A 54 15.07 43.66 31.79
C ARG A 54 13.69 43.15 32.23
N GLU A 55 13.66 41.94 32.77
CA GLU A 55 12.52 41.15 33.22
C GLU A 55 11.88 41.83 34.44
N THR A 56 12.70 42.40 35.33
CA THR A 56 12.27 43.21 36.48
C THR A 56 12.12 44.69 36.12
N THR A 57 13.13 45.33 35.50
CA THR A 57 13.16 46.78 35.24
C THR A 57 13.69 47.10 33.84
N PRO A 58 12.81 47.11 32.81
CA PRO A 58 13.24 47.29 31.42
C PRO A 58 13.70 48.72 31.11
N ASN A 59 13.21 49.74 31.83
CA ASN A 59 13.44 51.15 31.51
C ASN A 59 13.79 51.97 32.76
N TYR A 60 14.78 52.84 32.64
CA TYR A 60 15.13 53.85 33.63
C TYR A 60 15.00 55.26 33.05
N THR A 61 14.33 56.13 33.80
CA THR A 61 14.21 57.56 33.50
C THR A 61 15.12 58.34 34.43
N LEU A 62 16.09 59.06 33.87
CA LEU A 62 17.00 59.95 34.59
C LEU A 62 16.61 61.41 34.32
N ILE A 63 16.49 62.21 35.37
CA ILE A 63 16.51 63.68 35.25
C ILE A 63 17.95 64.12 35.39
N VAL A 64 18.53 64.62 34.30
CA VAL A 64 19.88 65.20 34.29
C VAL A 64 19.79 66.72 34.38
N GLN A 65 20.76 67.34 35.05
CA GLN A 65 20.89 68.78 35.18
C GLN A 65 22.23 69.21 34.59
N ALA A 66 22.20 70.32 33.87
CA ALA A 66 23.37 71.03 33.37
C ALA A 66 23.39 72.40 34.06
N THR A 67 24.52 72.75 34.66
CA THR A 67 24.68 73.98 35.47
C THR A 67 25.98 74.69 35.10
N ASP A 68 25.94 76.00 34.89
CA ASP A 68 27.11 76.83 34.56
C ASP A 68 28.05 77.05 35.77
N GLN A 69 29.17 77.77 35.56
CA GLN A 69 30.14 78.14 36.60
C GLN A 69 30.68 76.91 37.37
N GLU A 70 31.03 75.86 36.64
CA GLU A 70 31.43 74.54 37.18
C GLU A 70 30.39 73.89 38.12
N GLY A 71 29.11 74.25 37.97
CA GLY A 71 28.01 73.71 38.78
C GLY A 71 27.52 74.63 39.90
N LYS A 72 27.71 75.95 39.79
CA LYS A 72 27.42 76.93 40.86
C LYS A 72 26.42 78.03 40.49
N GLY A 73 26.18 78.31 39.21
CA GLY A 73 25.25 79.37 38.79
C GLY A 73 23.93 78.84 38.24
N LEU A 74 23.52 79.23 37.03
CA LEU A 74 22.22 78.88 36.47
C LEU A 74 22.20 77.42 36.00
N SER A 75 21.02 76.80 36.08
CA SER A 75 20.85 75.39 35.73
C SER A 75 19.59 75.12 34.94
N ASN A 76 19.62 74.12 34.07
CA ASN A 76 18.48 73.61 33.34
C ASN A 76 18.47 72.07 33.38
N THR A 77 17.32 71.45 33.16
CA THR A 77 17.15 69.99 33.24
C THR A 77 16.67 69.37 31.93
N ALA A 78 17.09 68.13 31.70
CA ALA A 78 16.63 67.29 30.60
C ALA A 78 16.30 65.87 31.10
N THR A 79 15.48 65.14 30.34
CA THR A 79 15.14 63.75 30.65
C THR A 79 15.93 62.81 29.73
N ALA A 80 16.68 61.88 30.31
CA ALA A 80 17.34 60.79 29.60
C ALA A 80 16.62 59.48 29.92
N ILE A 81 16.16 58.76 28.89
CA ILE A 81 15.53 57.45 29.02
C ILE A 81 16.54 56.40 28.60
N ILE A 82 16.77 55.40 29.45
CA ILE A 82 17.67 54.29 29.25
C ILE A 82 16.84 53.02 29.19
N GLU A 83 16.83 52.38 28.03
CA GLU A 83 16.22 51.07 27.81
C GLU A 83 17.27 49.97 28.06
N VAL A 84 16.94 48.97 28.87
CA VAL A 84 17.77 47.80 29.15
C VAL A 84 17.55 46.77 28.04
N THR A 85 18.63 46.36 27.37
CA THR A 85 18.58 45.34 26.32
C THR A 85 18.47 43.94 26.92
N ASP A 86 17.71 43.08 26.24
CA ASP A 86 17.57 41.64 26.51
C ASP A 86 18.93 40.93 26.62
N ALA A 87 19.06 40.03 27.59
CA ALA A 87 20.16 39.09 27.73
C ALA A 87 19.54 37.70 27.92
N ASN A 88 20.19 36.66 27.38
CA ASN A 88 19.72 35.28 27.53
C ASN A 88 20.11 34.76 28.92
N ASP A 89 19.44 35.19 29.98
CA ASP A 89 19.75 34.84 31.38
C ASP A 89 18.65 34.05 32.10
N ASN A 90 17.51 33.81 31.43
CA ASN A 90 16.56 32.78 31.80
C ASN A 90 16.76 31.51 30.95
N VAL A 91 16.09 30.43 31.34
CA VAL A 91 16.04 29.17 30.58
C VAL A 91 14.57 28.83 30.30
N PRO A 92 14.25 28.07 29.24
CA PRO A 92 12.89 27.60 29.03
C PRO A 92 12.58 26.54 30.09
N ILE A 93 11.54 26.76 30.89
CA ILE A 93 11.12 25.86 31.96
C ILE A 93 9.91 25.06 31.50
N PHE A 94 10.00 23.73 31.55
CA PHE A 94 8.86 22.85 31.28
C PHE A 94 7.75 23.04 32.33
N ASN A 95 6.51 23.20 31.87
CA ASN A 95 5.32 23.22 32.72
C ASN A 95 4.13 22.61 31.96
N PRO A 96 3.69 21.37 32.29
CA PRO A 96 4.17 20.49 33.36
C PRO A 96 5.57 19.89 33.08
N THR A 97 6.11 19.14 34.04
CA THR A 97 7.40 18.40 33.92
C THR A 97 7.22 16.91 33.61
N MET A 98 5.99 16.40 33.62
CA MET A 98 5.65 15.03 33.25
C MET A 98 4.54 15.06 32.20
N TYR A 99 4.68 14.22 31.18
CA TYR A 99 3.76 14.09 30.07
C TYR A 99 3.51 12.62 29.79
N GLU A 100 2.31 12.32 29.29
CA GLU A 100 1.93 11.00 28.82
C GLU A 100 1.46 11.13 27.37
N GLY A 101 1.86 10.17 26.54
CA GLY A 101 1.50 10.08 25.14
C GLY A 101 1.11 8.65 24.80
N VAL A 102 0.11 8.50 23.94
CA VAL A 102 -0.38 7.20 23.48
C VAL A 102 -0.35 7.20 21.96
N VAL A 103 0.25 6.18 21.37
CA VAL A 103 0.39 6.08 19.91
C VAL A 103 0.16 4.65 19.47
N GLU A 104 -0.57 4.46 18.38
CA GLU A 104 -0.68 3.17 17.72
C GLU A 104 0.65 2.81 17.05
N GLU A 105 0.98 1.52 17.04
CA GLU A 105 2.19 1.05 16.38
C GLU A 105 2.15 1.19 14.85
N ASN A 106 3.24 0.80 14.19
CA ASN A 106 3.41 0.83 12.73
C ASN A 106 3.27 2.22 12.04
N LYS A 107 2.94 3.30 12.77
CA LYS A 107 2.65 4.63 12.21
C LYS A 107 3.77 5.66 12.48
N PRO A 108 4.60 6.00 11.47
CA PRO A 108 5.59 7.08 11.56
C PRO A 108 4.93 8.47 11.42
N GLY A 109 5.59 9.50 11.97
CA GLY A 109 5.21 10.90 11.82
C GLY A 109 4.01 11.35 12.69
N ILE A 110 3.47 10.47 13.52
CA ILE A 110 2.33 10.75 14.40
C ILE A 110 2.78 11.59 15.58
N GLU A 111 1.96 12.58 15.94
CA GLU A 111 2.17 13.43 17.12
C GLU A 111 1.81 12.66 18.40
N VAL A 112 2.78 12.57 19.31
CA VAL A 112 2.68 11.78 20.56
C VAL A 112 2.32 12.67 21.74
N ALA A 113 2.95 13.84 21.83
CA ALA A 113 2.73 14.81 22.91
C ALA A 113 3.15 16.23 22.48
N ARG A 114 2.53 17.24 23.09
CA ARG A 114 2.97 18.64 23.04
C ARG A 114 3.54 19.05 24.38
N LEU A 115 4.79 19.48 24.36
CA LEU A 115 5.60 19.87 25.51
C LEU A 115 5.58 21.38 25.64
N THR A 116 5.05 21.89 26.75
CA THR A 116 4.89 23.32 26.99
C THR A 116 6.03 23.86 27.84
N VAL A 117 6.63 24.96 27.39
CA VAL A 117 7.70 25.66 28.11
C VAL A 117 7.36 27.14 28.28
N THR A 118 7.88 27.72 29.36
CA THR A 118 7.83 29.16 29.60
C THR A 118 9.23 29.71 29.77
N ASP A 119 9.53 30.76 29.01
CA ASP A 119 10.75 31.55 29.11
C ASP A 119 10.36 33.03 29.30
N GLN A 120 11.14 33.78 30.08
CA GLN A 120 10.87 35.17 30.46
C GLN A 120 11.57 36.19 29.53
N ASP A 121 12.60 35.76 28.81
CA ASP A 121 13.38 36.58 27.87
C ASP A 121 12.48 37.15 26.74
N ALA A 122 12.97 38.15 26.00
CA ALA A 122 12.14 38.90 25.05
C ALA A 122 11.48 37.98 23.99
N ARG A 123 10.15 37.87 24.05
CA ARG A 123 9.35 37.01 23.15
C ARG A 123 9.72 37.19 21.68
N GLY A 124 9.97 36.07 21.01
CA GLY A 124 10.38 35.99 19.62
C GLY A 124 11.87 36.20 19.36
N SER A 125 12.65 36.66 20.36
CA SER A 125 14.12 36.74 20.25
C SER A 125 14.74 35.33 20.16
N PRO A 126 16.01 35.22 19.72
CA PRO A 126 16.75 33.97 19.80
C PRO A 126 17.00 33.46 21.23
N ALA A 127 16.94 34.35 22.24
CA ALA A 127 16.95 33.96 23.63
C ALA A 127 15.65 33.22 23.96
N TRP A 128 14.49 33.78 23.63
CA TRP A 128 13.20 33.11 23.86
C TRP A 128 12.96 31.83 23.02
N GLN A 129 13.59 31.68 21.84
CA GLN A 129 13.36 30.52 20.95
C GLN A 129 13.93 29.21 21.52
N ALA A 130 13.03 28.26 21.81
CA ALA A 130 13.36 26.97 22.39
C ALA A 130 13.87 25.95 21.35
N VAL A 131 14.83 25.12 21.76
CA VAL A 131 15.38 23.99 21.04
C VAL A 131 15.30 22.77 21.95
N TYR A 132 14.67 21.71 21.48
CA TYR A 132 14.41 20.50 22.27
C TYR A 132 15.31 19.35 21.85
N HIS A 133 15.76 18.56 22.82
CA HIS A 133 16.59 17.38 22.61
C HIS A 133 16.10 16.21 23.45
N ILE A 134 16.06 15.00 22.88
CA ILE A 134 15.79 13.77 23.62
C ILE A 134 17.11 13.31 24.25
N LYS A 135 17.22 13.40 25.57
CA LYS A 135 18.43 13.09 26.35
C LYS A 135 18.61 11.60 26.58
N SER A 136 17.52 10.87 26.79
CA SER A 136 17.52 9.42 27.02
C SER A 136 16.14 8.80 26.79
N GLY A 137 16.08 7.47 26.70
CA GLY A 137 14.86 6.68 26.50
C GLY A 137 14.64 6.23 25.05
N ASP A 138 15.24 6.95 24.11
CA ASP A 138 15.20 6.64 22.67
C ASP A 138 16.57 6.22 22.13
N GLN A 139 16.93 4.95 22.34
CA GLN A 139 18.20 4.39 21.84
C GLN A 139 18.14 4.03 20.35
N ASP A 140 16.93 3.84 19.82
CA ASP A 140 16.69 3.25 18.49
C ASP A 140 16.34 4.31 17.43
N GLY A 141 16.33 5.60 17.79
CA GLY A 141 15.86 6.69 16.92
C GLY A 141 14.38 6.54 16.55
N ALA A 142 13.57 6.10 17.51
CA ALA A 142 12.14 5.88 17.39
C ALA A 142 11.33 7.18 17.39
N PHE A 143 11.86 8.26 17.98
CA PHE A 143 11.18 9.53 18.13
C PHE A 143 11.96 10.70 17.53
N SER A 144 11.23 11.78 17.24
CA SER A 144 11.78 13.06 16.82
C SER A 144 11.03 14.18 17.52
N ILE A 145 11.68 15.30 17.77
CA ILE A 145 11.08 16.45 18.43
C ILE A 145 11.40 17.72 17.64
N ILE A 146 10.38 18.56 17.45
CA ILE A 146 10.50 19.82 16.71
C ILE A 146 9.88 20.97 17.52
N THR A 147 10.45 22.16 17.43
CA THR A 147 9.83 23.37 17.99
C THR A 147 8.73 23.88 17.07
N ASP A 148 7.54 24.13 17.61
CA ASP A 148 6.49 24.89 16.94
C ASP A 148 6.90 26.37 16.85
N PRO A 149 7.11 26.95 15.66
CA PRO A 149 7.57 28.33 15.52
C PRO A 149 6.52 29.37 15.94
N SER A 150 5.26 28.97 16.12
CA SER A 150 4.16 29.87 16.53
C SER A 150 3.93 29.89 18.04
N THR A 151 4.13 28.76 18.71
CA THR A 151 3.86 28.61 20.16
C THR A 151 5.10 28.40 21.01
N ASN A 152 6.27 28.14 20.40
CA ASN A 152 7.53 27.74 21.03
C ASN A 152 7.50 26.37 21.74
N ASN A 153 6.38 25.63 21.63
CA ASN A 153 6.20 24.32 22.26
C ASN A 153 6.92 23.21 21.48
N GLY A 154 7.35 22.17 22.18
CA GLY A 154 7.97 20.98 21.59
C GLY A 154 6.91 20.00 21.12
N ILE A 155 6.89 19.68 19.83
CA ILE A 155 6.01 18.65 19.26
C ILE A 155 6.83 17.36 19.16
N LEU A 156 6.55 16.39 20.04
CA LEU A 156 7.14 15.06 19.99
C LEU A 156 6.38 14.19 18.99
N LYS A 157 7.10 13.51 18.10
CA LYS A 157 6.53 12.65 17.05
C LYS A 157 7.26 11.31 16.94
N THR A 158 6.58 10.28 16.43
CA THR A 158 7.26 9.05 15.97
C THR A 158 8.12 9.35 14.75
N ALA A 159 9.38 8.91 14.74
CA ALA A 159 10.30 9.05 13.61
C ALA A 159 10.21 7.87 12.63
N LYS A 160 9.82 6.69 13.14
CA LYS A 160 9.58 5.44 12.41
C LYS A 160 8.34 4.74 12.99
N GLY A 161 7.87 3.68 12.35
CA GLY A 161 6.88 2.79 12.96
C GLY A 161 7.43 2.19 14.25
N LEU A 162 6.61 2.17 15.30
CA LEU A 162 6.88 1.40 16.52
C LEU A 162 6.34 -0.03 16.33
N ASP A 163 6.71 -0.92 17.25
CA ASP A 163 6.40 -2.35 17.27
C ASP A 163 6.10 -2.69 18.75
N TYR A 164 4.86 -3.08 19.04
CA TYR A 164 4.34 -3.35 20.37
C TYR A 164 4.99 -4.60 21.00
N GLU A 165 5.00 -5.69 20.24
CA GLU A 165 5.59 -7.01 20.53
C GLU A 165 7.06 -6.93 20.97
N THR A 166 7.81 -5.99 20.39
CA THR A 166 9.19 -5.67 20.75
C THR A 166 9.24 -4.74 21.96
N LYS A 167 8.46 -3.64 21.97
CA LYS A 167 8.52 -2.64 23.04
C LYS A 167 7.28 -1.75 23.16
N SER A 168 6.33 -2.18 23.99
CA SER A 168 5.09 -1.45 24.29
C SER A 168 5.21 -0.14 25.10
N ARG A 169 6.39 0.20 25.65
CA ARG A 169 6.60 1.40 26.50
C ARG A 169 7.96 2.06 26.32
N TYR A 170 7.97 3.40 26.27
CA TYR A 170 9.18 4.23 26.30
C TYR A 170 9.10 5.29 27.40
N ASP A 171 10.12 5.33 28.26
CA ASP A 171 10.31 6.39 29.26
C ASP A 171 11.36 7.37 28.75
N LEU A 172 10.92 8.45 28.11
CA LEU A 172 11.79 9.47 27.51
C LEU A 172 12.13 10.56 28.51
N VAL A 173 13.35 11.10 28.43
CA VAL A 173 13.75 12.34 29.11
C VAL A 173 14.12 13.38 28.06
N VAL A 174 13.43 14.51 28.08
CA VAL A 174 13.62 15.62 27.14
C VAL A 174 14.25 16.80 27.87
N THR A 175 15.29 17.38 27.27
CA THR A 175 15.89 18.67 27.65
C THR A 175 15.45 19.76 26.71
N VAL A 176 15.41 21.00 27.19
CA VAL A 176 15.20 22.20 26.38
C VAL A 176 16.29 23.23 26.65
N GLU A 177 16.73 23.92 25.61
CA GLU A 177 17.69 25.02 25.65
C GLU A 177 17.23 26.17 24.73
N ASN A 178 17.84 27.34 24.88
CA ASN A 178 17.63 28.49 24.01
C ASN A 178 18.44 28.33 22.72
N LYS A 179 18.03 28.99 21.64
CA LYS A 179 18.74 28.97 20.35
C LYS A 179 20.11 29.67 20.40
N VAL A 180 20.38 30.46 21.43
CA VAL A 180 21.67 31.10 21.70
C VAL A 180 22.23 30.63 23.06
N PRO A 181 23.56 30.70 23.28
CA PRO A 181 24.15 30.32 24.56
C PRO A 181 23.64 31.18 25.72
N LEU A 182 23.56 30.60 26.91
CA LEU A 182 23.21 31.31 28.14
C LEU A 182 24.29 32.32 28.55
N SER A 183 23.86 33.47 29.03
CA SER A 183 24.70 34.57 29.56
C SER A 183 25.25 34.24 30.95
N VAL A 184 24.60 33.29 31.65
CA VAL A 184 24.91 32.83 33.01
C VAL A 184 24.83 31.30 33.09
N PRO A 185 25.62 30.63 33.95
CA PRO A 185 25.62 29.17 34.05
C PRO A 185 24.39 28.65 34.83
N ILE A 186 23.33 28.30 34.11
CA ILE A 186 22.09 27.72 34.67
C ILE A 186 21.92 26.27 34.19
N THR A 187 21.32 25.42 35.04
CA THR A 187 20.95 24.05 34.67
C THR A 187 19.69 24.03 33.79
N LEU A 188 19.79 23.44 32.60
CA LEU A 188 18.65 23.27 31.69
C LEU A 188 17.48 22.50 32.32
N SER A 189 16.26 22.87 31.95
CA SER A 189 15.05 22.18 32.39
C SER A 189 14.92 20.80 31.71
N THR A 190 14.29 19.85 32.41
CA THR A 190 14.02 18.49 31.91
C THR A 190 12.58 18.09 32.17
N ALA A 191 11.96 17.44 31.18
CA ALA A 191 10.68 16.76 31.33
C ALA A 191 10.80 15.26 31.08
N SER A 192 9.97 14.47 31.76
CA SER A 192 9.78 13.06 31.48
C SER A 192 8.54 12.85 30.62
N VAL A 193 8.65 12.03 29.57
CA VAL A 193 7.52 11.68 28.70
C VAL A 193 7.37 10.16 28.69
N LEU A 194 6.26 9.67 29.24
CA LEU A 194 5.85 8.28 29.15
C LEU A 194 5.08 8.09 27.84
N VAL A 195 5.63 7.29 26.92
CA VAL A 195 4.94 6.89 25.69
C VAL A 195 4.50 5.44 25.84
N THR A 196 3.19 5.21 25.71
CA THR A 196 2.59 3.86 25.63
C THR A 196 2.24 3.58 24.18
N VAL A 197 2.70 2.45 23.66
CA VAL A 197 2.31 1.94 22.34
C VAL A 197 1.02 1.15 22.49
N LEU A 198 0.06 1.35 21.58
CA LEU A 198 -1.12 0.51 21.47
C LEU A 198 -0.86 -0.60 20.46
N ASP A 199 -1.11 -1.83 20.93
CA ASP A 199 -1.23 -3.09 20.20
C ASP A 199 -2.33 -2.97 19.11
N VAL A 200 -1.99 -3.31 17.86
CA VAL A 200 -2.88 -3.26 16.68
C VAL A 200 -2.68 -4.51 15.84
N ASN A 201 -3.75 -5.31 15.70
CA ASN A 201 -3.76 -6.60 14.98
C ASN A 201 -2.91 -6.63 13.69
N GLU A 202 -1.90 -7.49 13.67
CA GLU A 202 -1.00 -7.70 12.54
C GLU A 202 -1.22 -9.06 11.83
N PRO A 203 -0.99 -9.14 10.50
CA PRO A 203 -1.26 -10.35 9.73
C PRO A 203 -0.34 -11.53 10.07
N PRO A 204 -0.88 -12.75 10.29
CA PRO A 204 -0.09 -13.94 10.56
C PRO A 204 1.01 -14.21 9.54
N VAL A 205 2.25 -14.40 9.99
CA VAL A 205 3.42 -14.52 9.12
C VAL A 205 3.79 -15.98 8.88
N PHE A 206 3.84 -16.39 7.61
CA PHE A 206 4.35 -17.71 7.24
C PHE A 206 5.88 -17.76 7.39
N VAL A 207 6.37 -18.75 8.14
CA VAL A 207 7.81 -18.97 8.38
C VAL A 207 8.21 -20.35 7.85
N PRO A 208 8.90 -20.47 6.69
CA PRO A 208 9.34 -19.39 5.79
C PRO A 208 8.19 -18.81 4.92
N PRO A 209 8.34 -17.58 4.39
CA PRO A 209 7.32 -16.95 3.54
C PRO A 209 7.19 -17.61 2.15
N ILE A 210 8.21 -18.38 1.75
CA ILE A 210 8.17 -19.26 0.58
C ILE A 210 8.58 -20.66 1.04
N LYS A 211 7.64 -21.60 1.07
CA LYS A 211 7.94 -23.00 1.35
C LYS A 211 8.19 -23.75 0.04
N ARG A 212 9.30 -24.48 -0.03
CA ARG A 212 9.65 -25.37 -1.14
C ARG A 212 9.53 -26.82 -0.70
N VAL A 213 8.83 -27.64 -1.47
CA VAL A 213 8.62 -29.07 -1.18
C VAL A 213 8.80 -29.87 -2.46
N GLY A 214 9.61 -30.92 -2.42
CA GLY A 214 9.67 -31.92 -3.48
C GLY A 214 8.59 -32.97 -3.24
N VAL A 215 7.77 -33.25 -4.26
CA VAL A 215 6.71 -34.26 -4.20
C VAL A 215 6.66 -35.03 -5.51
N SER A 216 6.41 -36.33 -5.45
CA SER A 216 6.20 -37.15 -6.66
C SER A 216 4.83 -36.87 -7.24
N GLU A 217 4.70 -36.84 -8.56
CA GLU A 217 3.40 -36.58 -9.21
C GLU A 217 2.42 -37.76 -9.07
N ASP A 218 2.94 -38.98 -8.89
CA ASP A 218 2.14 -40.17 -8.56
C ASP A 218 1.55 -40.17 -7.13
N LEU A 219 1.71 -39.08 -6.36
CA LEU A 219 1.14 -38.96 -5.01
C LEU A 219 -0.38 -39.19 -5.04
N PRO A 220 -0.92 -40.20 -4.34
CA PRO A 220 -2.33 -40.50 -4.45
C PRO A 220 -3.20 -39.42 -3.79
N VAL A 221 -4.34 -39.12 -4.43
CA VAL A 221 -5.32 -38.15 -3.95
C VAL A 221 -5.68 -38.41 -2.47
N GLY A 222 -5.76 -37.34 -1.69
CA GLY A 222 -6.01 -37.33 -0.25
C GLY A 222 -4.78 -37.46 0.64
N HIS A 223 -3.58 -37.72 0.09
CA HIS A 223 -2.35 -37.80 0.89
C HIS A 223 -1.81 -36.41 1.25
N GLU A 224 -1.10 -36.34 2.39
CA GLU A 224 -0.40 -35.14 2.82
C GLU A 224 0.78 -34.84 1.90
N VAL A 225 0.81 -33.60 1.40
CA VAL A 225 1.92 -33.00 0.67
C VAL A 225 2.87 -32.33 1.64
N THR A 226 2.35 -31.50 2.54
CA THR A 226 3.14 -30.81 3.58
C THR A 226 2.26 -30.09 4.61
N SER A 227 2.74 -29.91 5.84
CA SER A 227 2.17 -28.92 6.78
C SER A 227 2.80 -27.53 6.56
N TYR A 228 2.00 -26.51 6.24
CA TYR A 228 2.46 -25.13 6.06
C TYR A 228 1.64 -24.17 6.94
N THR A 229 2.25 -23.74 8.04
CA THR A 229 1.62 -22.92 9.08
C THR A 229 2.19 -21.50 9.12
N ALA A 230 1.38 -20.57 9.62
CA ALA A 230 1.78 -19.21 9.96
C ALA A 230 1.93 -19.07 11.48
N GLN A 231 2.61 -18.00 11.90
CA GLN A 231 2.73 -17.59 13.29
C GLN A 231 2.13 -16.20 13.42
N ASP A 232 1.29 -16.02 14.43
CA ASP A 232 0.72 -14.73 14.79
C ASP A 232 1.83 -13.89 15.46
N PRO A 233 2.10 -12.66 15.00
CA PRO A 233 2.98 -11.74 15.72
C PRO A 233 2.37 -11.36 17.08
N ASP A 234 1.07 -11.07 17.12
CA ASP A 234 0.34 -10.56 18.28
C ASP A 234 0.37 -11.57 19.45
N ARG A 235 1.08 -11.24 20.52
CA ARG A 235 1.23 -12.18 21.66
C ARG A 235 0.19 -12.00 22.74
N ASP A 236 -0.27 -10.77 22.93
CA ASP A 236 -1.21 -10.40 23.99
C ASP A 236 -2.66 -10.53 23.51
N MET A 237 -2.92 -10.34 22.21
CA MET A 237 -4.17 -10.75 21.56
C MET A 237 -4.17 -12.29 21.38
N ARG A 238 -5.09 -13.01 22.04
CA ARG A 238 -5.18 -14.48 21.89
C ARG A 238 -5.91 -14.88 20.60
N GLN A 239 -5.21 -14.71 19.49
CA GLN A 239 -5.68 -14.93 18.13
C GLN A 239 -5.71 -16.42 17.76
N LYS A 240 -6.52 -16.75 16.76
CA LYS A 240 -6.69 -18.09 16.19
C LYS A 240 -6.63 -18.02 14.66
N ILE A 241 -5.51 -18.46 14.13
CA ILE A 241 -5.25 -18.55 12.68
C ILE A 241 -6.14 -19.64 12.04
N THR A 242 -6.78 -19.29 10.93
CA THR A 242 -7.55 -20.18 10.04
C THR A 242 -6.95 -20.18 8.64
N TYR A 243 -6.63 -21.36 8.11
CA TYR A 243 -5.94 -21.54 6.83
C TYR A 243 -6.91 -21.71 5.65
N ARG A 244 -6.58 -21.10 4.50
CA ARG A 244 -7.39 -21.17 3.28
C ARG A 244 -6.51 -21.20 2.02
N MET A 245 -6.99 -21.83 0.95
CA MET A 245 -6.35 -21.70 -0.37
C MET A 245 -6.60 -20.30 -0.93
N GLY A 246 -5.54 -19.61 -1.37
CA GLY A 246 -5.63 -18.30 -2.02
C GLY A 246 -5.56 -18.39 -3.54
N SER A 247 -4.55 -19.10 -4.08
CA SER A 247 -4.42 -19.34 -5.51
C SER A 247 -3.91 -20.76 -5.76
N ASP A 248 -4.64 -21.51 -6.58
CA ASP A 248 -4.35 -22.89 -6.95
C ASP A 248 -4.81 -23.11 -8.42
N PRO A 249 -4.01 -22.71 -9.42
CA PRO A 249 -4.45 -22.60 -10.81
C PRO A 249 -5.05 -23.88 -11.44
N ALA A 250 -4.60 -25.05 -10.99
CA ALA A 250 -5.06 -26.36 -11.46
C ALA A 250 -6.05 -27.06 -10.50
N GLY A 251 -6.35 -26.47 -9.34
CA GLY A 251 -7.23 -27.08 -8.32
C GLY A 251 -6.67 -28.36 -7.68
N TRP A 252 -5.35 -28.51 -7.66
CA TRP A 252 -4.65 -29.71 -7.22
C TRP A 252 -4.54 -29.87 -5.70
N LEU A 253 -4.75 -28.81 -4.93
CA LEU A 253 -4.41 -28.77 -3.51
C LEU A 253 -5.61 -28.39 -2.65
N ALA A 254 -5.70 -29.01 -1.48
CA ALA A 254 -6.55 -28.54 -0.40
C ALA A 254 -5.68 -28.26 0.83
N ILE A 255 -6.08 -27.28 1.65
CA ILE A 255 -5.48 -27.05 2.97
C ILE A 255 -6.55 -27.23 4.05
N HIS A 256 -6.18 -27.93 5.13
CA HIS A 256 -7.05 -28.12 6.28
C HIS A 256 -7.03 -26.87 7.18
N PRO A 257 -8.20 -26.27 7.50
CA PRO A 257 -8.29 -24.91 8.01
C PRO A 257 -7.72 -24.69 9.41
N GLU A 258 -7.57 -25.74 10.22
CA GLU A 258 -7.18 -25.63 11.64
C GLU A 258 -5.69 -25.91 11.90
N ASN A 259 -5.00 -26.63 11.01
CA ASN A 259 -3.65 -27.17 11.27
C ASN A 259 -2.66 -26.95 10.11
N GLY A 260 -3.09 -26.28 9.04
CA GLY A 260 -2.24 -25.93 7.90
C GLY A 260 -1.74 -27.12 7.09
N ILE A 261 -2.32 -28.33 7.23
CA ILE A 261 -1.92 -29.50 6.44
C ILE A 261 -2.46 -29.36 5.02
N VAL A 262 -1.55 -29.37 4.04
CA VAL A 262 -1.84 -29.36 2.60
C VAL A 262 -1.87 -30.78 2.08
N THR A 263 -2.95 -31.14 1.39
CA THR A 263 -3.17 -32.47 0.79
C THR A 263 -3.40 -32.35 -0.72
N ALA A 264 -3.11 -33.43 -1.46
CA ALA A 264 -3.45 -33.54 -2.88
C ALA A 264 -4.97 -33.71 -3.04
N ALA A 265 -5.64 -32.72 -3.63
CA ALA A 265 -7.09 -32.74 -3.91
C ALA A 265 -7.42 -33.39 -5.27
N GLN A 266 -6.47 -33.37 -6.20
CA GLN A 266 -6.51 -34.01 -7.52
C GLN A 266 -5.16 -34.67 -7.82
N PRO A 267 -5.05 -35.54 -8.84
CA PRO A 267 -3.76 -36.04 -9.31
C PRO A 267 -2.84 -34.88 -9.72
N LEU A 268 -1.56 -34.99 -9.35
CA LEU A 268 -0.52 -34.06 -9.77
C LEU A 268 0.01 -34.50 -11.15
N ASP A 269 0.54 -33.56 -11.94
CA ASP A 269 0.96 -33.77 -13.33
C ASP A 269 2.08 -32.75 -13.66
N ARG A 270 3.30 -33.21 -13.89
CA ARG A 270 4.49 -32.38 -14.13
C ARG A 270 4.54 -31.88 -15.58
N GLU A 271 3.92 -32.59 -16.50
CA GLU A 271 3.80 -32.24 -17.92
C GLU A 271 2.64 -31.28 -18.20
N SER A 272 1.84 -30.99 -17.18
CA SER A 272 0.77 -30.01 -17.21
C SER A 272 1.27 -28.61 -17.55
N VAL A 273 0.45 -27.84 -18.26
CA VAL A 273 0.70 -26.42 -18.57
C VAL A 273 0.86 -25.53 -17.33
N HIS A 274 0.42 -26.00 -16.16
CA HIS A 274 0.54 -25.29 -14.89
C HIS A 274 1.87 -25.56 -14.15
N ALA A 275 2.63 -26.58 -14.53
CA ALA A 275 3.89 -26.99 -13.90
C ALA A 275 5.12 -26.39 -14.63
N ILE A 276 5.31 -25.08 -14.49
CA ILE A 276 6.39 -24.37 -15.20
C ILE A 276 7.76 -24.76 -14.62
N ASN A 277 8.65 -25.31 -15.45
CA ASN A 277 9.98 -25.82 -15.05
C ASN A 277 9.89 -26.83 -13.89
N SER A 278 8.97 -27.81 -14.01
CA SER A 278 8.63 -28.81 -12.98
C SER A 278 8.22 -28.19 -11.62
N THR A 279 7.86 -26.90 -11.59
CA THR A 279 7.47 -26.19 -10.38
C THR A 279 6.03 -25.72 -10.48
N TYR A 280 5.17 -26.27 -9.63
CA TYR A 280 3.82 -25.77 -9.44
C TYR A 280 3.78 -24.73 -8.30
N LYS A 281 3.17 -23.58 -8.54
CA LYS A 281 3.07 -22.47 -7.58
C LYS A 281 1.64 -22.35 -7.07
N ALA A 282 1.48 -22.50 -5.75
CA ALA A 282 0.24 -22.19 -5.04
C ALA A 282 0.46 -21.05 -4.03
N ILE A 283 -0.63 -20.38 -3.67
CA ILE A 283 -0.67 -19.34 -2.63
C ILE A 283 -1.64 -19.77 -1.56
N ILE A 284 -1.17 -19.71 -0.30
CA ILE A 284 -1.92 -20.10 0.89
C ILE A 284 -2.14 -18.84 1.72
N LEU A 285 -3.34 -18.72 2.29
CA LEU A 285 -3.73 -17.62 3.16
C LEU A 285 -3.88 -18.13 4.60
N ALA A 286 -3.44 -17.30 5.54
CA ALA A 286 -3.65 -17.47 6.97
C ALA A 286 -4.44 -16.26 7.46
N VAL A 287 -5.68 -16.46 7.89
CA VAL A 287 -6.57 -15.39 8.36
C VAL A 287 -6.65 -15.49 9.88
N ASP A 288 -6.35 -14.42 10.60
CA ASP A 288 -6.54 -14.36 12.05
C ASP A 288 -8.03 -14.19 12.42
N ASN A 289 -8.31 -13.90 13.69
CA ASN A 289 -9.67 -13.57 14.15
C ASN A 289 -9.70 -12.32 15.02
N GLY A 290 -8.75 -11.41 14.80
CA GLY A 290 -8.67 -10.11 15.44
C GLY A 290 -9.71 -9.15 14.89
N ILE A 291 -9.62 -7.88 15.28
CA ILE A 291 -10.59 -6.85 14.88
C ILE A 291 -9.81 -5.59 14.42
N PRO A 292 -9.81 -5.26 13.12
CA PRO A 292 -10.35 -6.02 11.98
C PRO A 292 -9.61 -7.36 11.80
N ASP A 293 -10.20 -8.32 11.10
CA ASP A 293 -9.48 -9.54 10.70
C ASP A 293 -8.42 -9.21 9.64
N THR A 294 -7.21 -9.76 9.79
CA THR A 294 -6.13 -9.55 8.81
C THR A 294 -5.68 -10.87 8.19
N THR A 295 -4.81 -10.81 7.18
CA THR A 295 -4.51 -11.98 6.34
C THR A 295 -3.06 -12.05 5.92
N GLY A 296 -2.37 -13.05 6.45
CA GLY A 296 -1.08 -13.53 6.01
C GLY A 296 -1.14 -14.24 4.66
N THR A 297 -0.07 -14.10 3.87
CA THR A 297 0.09 -14.78 2.57
C THR A 297 1.41 -15.56 2.53
N GLY A 298 1.34 -16.86 2.28
CA GLY A 298 2.47 -17.77 2.10
C GLY A 298 2.51 -18.33 0.68
N THR A 299 3.70 -18.41 0.07
CA THR A 299 3.87 -19.04 -1.24
C THR A 299 4.34 -20.49 -1.07
N LEU A 300 3.60 -21.44 -1.63
CA LEU A 300 4.02 -22.83 -1.72
C LEU A 300 4.56 -23.11 -3.14
N LEU A 301 5.79 -23.59 -3.22
CA LEU A 301 6.44 -24.04 -4.45
C LEU A 301 6.64 -25.55 -4.39
N LEU A 302 5.85 -26.27 -5.17
CA LEU A 302 5.92 -27.72 -5.31
C LEU A 302 6.82 -28.06 -6.48
N LEU A 303 7.97 -28.65 -6.19
CA LEU A 303 8.85 -29.26 -7.17
C LEU A 303 8.33 -30.68 -7.44
N LEU A 304 7.66 -30.85 -8.58
CA LEU A 304 7.13 -32.14 -9.00
C LEU A 304 8.30 -33.01 -9.50
N GLN A 305 8.41 -34.21 -8.93
CA GLN A 305 9.34 -35.24 -9.36
C GLN A 305 8.69 -36.06 -10.48
N ASP A 306 9.50 -36.30 -11.51
CA ASP A 306 9.14 -36.97 -12.76
C ASP A 306 8.86 -38.47 -12.57
N VAL A 307 7.79 -38.93 -13.18
CA VAL A 307 7.34 -40.32 -13.25
C VAL A 307 7.09 -40.69 -14.70
N ASN A 308 7.39 -41.94 -15.09
CA ASN A 308 7.22 -42.45 -16.46
C ASN A 308 5.74 -42.69 -16.80
N ASP A 309 4.97 -41.62 -16.94
CA ASP A 309 3.53 -41.60 -17.14
C ASP A 309 3.16 -41.32 -18.62
N ASN A 310 4.00 -40.62 -19.39
CA ASN A 310 3.83 -40.45 -20.84
C ASN A 310 4.53 -41.59 -21.61
N GLY A 311 4.90 -41.34 -22.86
CA GLY A 311 5.61 -42.28 -23.69
C GLY A 311 6.04 -41.63 -25.01
N PRO A 312 7.06 -42.18 -25.68
CA PRO A 312 7.69 -41.52 -26.81
C PRO A 312 6.77 -41.47 -28.04
N THR A 313 6.67 -40.30 -28.67
CA THR A 313 5.86 -40.10 -29.89
C THR A 313 6.68 -39.47 -31.02
N PRO A 314 6.48 -39.88 -32.28
CA PRO A 314 7.15 -39.29 -33.43
C PRO A 314 6.47 -37.99 -33.89
N GLU A 315 7.27 -36.98 -34.19
CA GLU A 315 6.85 -35.72 -34.81
C GLU A 315 7.70 -35.36 -36.05
N PRO A 316 7.10 -34.82 -37.13
CA PRO A 316 5.66 -34.64 -37.34
C PRO A 316 4.90 -35.96 -37.53
N ARG A 317 3.62 -35.99 -37.12
CA ARG A 317 2.72 -37.15 -37.31
C ARG A 317 2.25 -37.35 -38.76
N SER A 318 2.75 -36.54 -39.70
CA SER A 318 2.53 -36.72 -41.13
C SER A 318 3.73 -36.24 -41.95
N PHE A 319 4.07 -36.96 -43.01
CA PHE A 319 5.16 -36.61 -43.93
C PHE A 319 4.85 -37.04 -45.37
N GLU A 320 5.65 -36.53 -46.30
CA GLU A 320 5.58 -36.83 -47.73
C GLU A 320 6.80 -37.66 -48.15
N ILE A 321 6.64 -38.64 -49.04
CA ILE A 321 7.74 -39.49 -49.52
C ILE A 321 7.54 -39.91 -50.98
N CYS A 322 8.64 -39.97 -51.73
CA CYS A 322 8.61 -40.39 -53.13
C CYS A 322 8.43 -41.90 -53.29
N SER A 323 7.80 -42.34 -54.38
CA SER A 323 7.65 -43.76 -54.69
C SER A 323 8.93 -44.39 -55.25
N ARG A 324 9.78 -43.63 -55.97
CA ARG A 324 11.05 -44.09 -56.54
C ARG A 324 12.26 -43.50 -55.81
N GLN A 325 13.27 -44.32 -55.56
CA GLN A 325 14.51 -43.98 -54.84
C GLN A 325 14.32 -42.98 -53.66
N PRO A 326 13.39 -43.24 -52.71
CA PRO A 326 13.10 -42.29 -51.64
C PRO A 326 14.27 -42.14 -50.67
N GLU A 327 14.55 -40.90 -50.27
CA GLU A 327 15.35 -40.65 -49.07
C GLU A 327 14.59 -41.06 -47.81
N LYS A 328 15.31 -41.46 -46.75
CA LYS A 328 14.69 -41.77 -45.46
C LYS A 328 14.13 -40.49 -44.84
N GLN A 329 12.85 -40.50 -44.49
CA GLN A 329 12.28 -39.41 -43.71
C GLN A 329 12.81 -39.48 -42.27
N ILE A 330 13.31 -38.35 -41.77
CA ILE A 330 13.69 -38.19 -40.37
C ILE A 330 12.52 -37.52 -39.63
N LEU A 331 12.11 -38.10 -38.52
CA LEU A 331 11.18 -37.53 -37.54
C LEU A 331 11.91 -37.38 -36.19
N SER A 332 11.53 -36.41 -35.36
CA SER A 332 11.99 -36.32 -33.97
C SER A 332 11.12 -37.18 -33.05
N ILE A 333 11.74 -37.84 -32.08
CA ILE A 333 11.05 -38.55 -30.99
C ILE A 333 10.87 -37.54 -29.86
N VAL A 334 9.63 -37.18 -29.59
CA VAL A 334 9.24 -36.32 -28.47
C VAL A 334 8.65 -37.21 -27.38
N ASP A 335 9.32 -37.22 -26.24
CA ASP A 335 8.84 -37.74 -24.98
C ASP A 335 8.74 -36.58 -23.99
N LYS A 336 7.73 -36.57 -23.13
CA LYS A 336 7.48 -35.42 -22.25
C LYS A 336 8.20 -35.52 -20.91
N ASP A 337 8.44 -36.75 -20.46
CA ASP A 337 9.09 -37.09 -19.20
C ASP A 337 10.57 -36.63 -19.21
N LEU A 338 11.26 -36.67 -18.08
CA LEU A 338 12.66 -36.26 -17.97
C LEU A 338 13.61 -37.47 -18.01
N PRO A 339 14.88 -37.30 -18.41
CA PRO A 339 15.89 -38.34 -18.24
C PRO A 339 15.99 -38.74 -16.75
N PRO A 340 15.93 -40.04 -16.41
CA PRO A 340 16.18 -41.19 -17.29
C PRO A 340 14.95 -41.81 -17.97
N HIS A 341 13.73 -41.29 -17.80
CA HIS A 341 12.46 -41.87 -18.29
C HIS A 341 12.22 -41.72 -19.80
N THR A 342 13.22 -41.26 -20.56
CA THR A 342 13.12 -41.03 -22.01
C THR A 342 14.09 -41.91 -22.82
N TYR A 343 15.22 -41.36 -23.28
CA TYR A 343 16.20 -42.09 -24.09
C TYR A 343 17.03 -43.09 -23.24
N PRO A 344 17.58 -44.18 -23.82
CA PRO A 344 17.54 -44.58 -25.23
C PRO A 344 16.23 -45.26 -25.65
N PHE A 345 15.65 -44.76 -26.75
CA PHE A 345 14.42 -45.30 -27.32
C PHE A 345 14.63 -46.63 -28.08
N LYS A 346 13.55 -47.37 -28.28
CA LYS A 346 13.44 -48.53 -29.18
C LYS A 346 12.24 -48.35 -30.11
N ALA A 347 12.39 -48.70 -31.39
CA ALA A 347 11.33 -48.56 -32.39
C ALA A 347 10.93 -49.91 -32.98
N ALA A 348 9.64 -50.10 -33.18
CA ALA A 348 9.03 -51.24 -33.86
C ALA A 348 7.86 -50.78 -34.74
N LEU A 349 7.46 -51.63 -35.70
CA LEU A 349 6.33 -51.39 -36.59
C LEU A 349 5.25 -52.44 -36.35
N GLU A 350 4.06 -52.01 -35.94
CA GLU A 350 2.92 -52.88 -35.65
C GLU A 350 1.84 -52.80 -36.75
N HIS A 351 0.75 -53.54 -36.60
CA HIS A 351 -0.39 -53.59 -37.54
C HIS A 351 -0.03 -53.83 -39.01
N GLY A 352 1.02 -54.62 -39.27
CA GLY A 352 1.47 -54.97 -40.63
C GLY A 352 2.28 -53.87 -41.34
N SER A 353 2.55 -52.74 -40.68
CA SER A 353 3.34 -51.62 -41.24
C SER A 353 4.75 -52.07 -41.67
N SER A 354 5.31 -53.06 -40.98
CA SER A 354 6.60 -53.70 -41.28
C SER A 354 6.70 -54.37 -42.65
N ASN A 355 5.59 -54.60 -43.37
CA ASN A 355 5.59 -55.17 -44.72
C ASN A 355 6.07 -54.17 -45.79
N ASN A 356 5.78 -52.88 -45.58
CA ASN A 356 6.02 -51.83 -46.56
C ASN A 356 7.09 -50.83 -46.09
N TRP A 357 7.29 -50.68 -44.78
CA TRP A 357 8.11 -49.65 -44.17
C TRP A 357 9.29 -50.23 -43.38
N THR A 358 10.38 -49.46 -43.29
CA THR A 358 11.47 -49.62 -42.33
C THR A 358 11.40 -48.53 -41.28
N VAL A 359 11.88 -48.85 -40.07
CA VAL A 359 12.10 -47.89 -38.99
C VAL A 359 13.45 -48.19 -38.34
N GLU A 360 14.20 -47.15 -38.03
CA GLU A 360 15.53 -47.20 -37.44
C GLU A 360 15.72 -45.96 -36.56
N ILE A 361 16.28 -46.11 -35.36
CA ILE A 361 16.61 -44.97 -34.50
C ILE A 361 18.03 -44.51 -34.84
N ARG A 362 18.20 -43.21 -34.98
CA ARG A 362 19.46 -42.53 -35.32
C ARG A 362 19.77 -41.52 -34.22
N GLY A 363 21.03 -41.42 -33.82
CA GLY A 363 21.41 -40.53 -32.72
C GLY A 363 20.74 -40.90 -31.40
N GLN A 364 20.22 -39.91 -30.68
CA GLN A 364 19.53 -40.09 -29.39
C GLN A 364 18.00 -40.03 -29.53
N ASP A 365 17.51 -39.23 -30.47
CA ASP A 365 16.13 -38.74 -30.58
C ASP A 365 15.61 -38.69 -32.03
N GLU A 366 16.38 -39.10 -33.05
CA GLU A 366 15.89 -39.17 -34.43
C GLU A 366 15.30 -40.55 -34.76
N LEU A 367 14.14 -40.55 -35.42
CA LEU A 367 13.51 -41.72 -36.02
C LEU A 367 13.62 -41.64 -37.55
N ALA A 368 14.44 -42.50 -38.14
CA ALA A 368 14.59 -42.63 -39.58
C ALA A 368 13.61 -43.69 -40.12
N MET A 369 12.68 -43.28 -40.99
CA MET A 369 11.73 -44.16 -41.66
C MET A 369 11.98 -44.21 -43.17
N GLY A 370 11.75 -45.36 -43.77
CA GLY A 370 11.92 -45.55 -45.21
C GLY A 370 10.98 -46.59 -45.81
N LEU A 371 10.95 -46.66 -47.13
CA LEU A 371 10.18 -47.65 -47.88
C LEU A 371 11.02 -48.90 -48.14
N LYS A 372 10.42 -50.09 -47.96
CA LYS A 372 11.02 -51.39 -48.32
C LYS A 372 10.87 -51.73 -49.81
N LYS A 373 9.89 -51.14 -50.46
CA LYS A 373 9.49 -51.35 -51.85
C LYS A 373 8.77 -50.10 -52.36
N GLU A 374 8.71 -49.93 -53.66
CA GLU A 374 7.87 -48.91 -54.27
C GLU A 374 6.40 -49.16 -53.92
N LEU A 375 5.67 -48.09 -53.60
CA LEU A 375 4.23 -48.09 -53.32
C LEU A 375 3.51 -47.20 -54.32
N GLU A 376 2.22 -47.50 -54.56
CA GLU A 376 1.36 -46.65 -55.37
C GLU A 376 1.13 -45.29 -54.67
N PRO A 377 0.96 -44.18 -55.41
CA PRO A 377 0.68 -42.88 -54.80
C PRO A 377 -0.63 -42.89 -54.00
N GLY A 378 -0.57 -42.44 -52.74
CA GLY A 378 -1.71 -42.50 -51.82
C GLY A 378 -1.33 -42.19 -50.37
N GLU A 379 -2.34 -42.10 -49.50
CA GLU A 379 -2.16 -41.91 -48.05
C GLU A 379 -2.06 -43.28 -47.35
N TYR A 380 -0.97 -43.52 -46.63
CA TYR A 380 -0.72 -44.74 -45.87
C TYR A 380 -0.63 -44.44 -44.38
N ASN A 381 -1.29 -45.28 -43.57
CA ASN A 381 -1.20 -45.23 -42.12
C ASN A 381 -0.10 -46.18 -41.63
N ILE A 382 0.91 -45.63 -40.97
CA ILE A 382 2.03 -46.36 -40.38
C ILE A 382 1.83 -46.39 -38.86
N PHE A 383 1.77 -47.57 -38.27
CA PHE A 383 1.68 -47.73 -36.82
C PHE A 383 3.09 -47.95 -36.25
N VAL A 384 3.68 -46.87 -35.76
CA VAL A 384 5.00 -46.87 -35.13
C VAL A 384 4.83 -47.07 -33.64
N LYS A 385 5.46 -48.11 -33.10
CA LYS A 385 5.60 -48.32 -31.67
C LYS A 385 6.97 -47.83 -31.23
N LEU A 386 6.99 -46.79 -30.42
CA LEU A 386 8.19 -46.38 -29.72
C LEU A 386 8.14 -46.91 -28.28
N THR A 387 9.29 -47.09 -27.67
CA THR A 387 9.44 -47.51 -26.27
C THR A 387 10.63 -46.76 -25.70
N ASP A 388 10.47 -46.23 -24.49
CA ASP A 388 11.50 -45.50 -23.76
C ASP A 388 12.60 -46.44 -23.20
N SER A 389 13.46 -45.89 -22.36
CA SER A 389 14.52 -46.62 -21.67
C SER A 389 13.99 -47.64 -20.64
N GLN A 390 12.86 -47.37 -19.98
CA GLN A 390 12.32 -48.15 -18.86
C GLN A 390 11.18 -49.10 -19.25
N GLY A 391 10.74 -49.10 -20.51
CA GLY A 391 9.83 -50.10 -21.09
C GLY A 391 8.40 -49.64 -21.33
N LYS A 392 8.09 -48.38 -21.07
CA LYS A 392 6.85 -47.70 -21.43
C LYS A 392 6.78 -47.51 -22.94
N ALA A 393 5.73 -48.05 -23.55
CA ALA A 393 5.59 -48.11 -25.01
C ALA A 393 4.32 -47.39 -25.47
N GLN A 394 4.47 -46.56 -26.52
CA GLN A 394 3.36 -45.85 -27.15
C GLN A 394 3.30 -46.17 -28.64
N VAL A 395 2.11 -46.54 -29.11
CA VAL A 395 1.82 -46.78 -30.53
C VAL A 395 1.18 -45.53 -31.12
N THR A 396 1.88 -44.90 -32.05
CA THR A 396 1.43 -43.68 -32.74
C THR A 396 1.18 -43.97 -34.21
N GLN A 397 0.04 -43.49 -34.72
CA GLN A 397 -0.26 -43.49 -36.15
C GLN A 397 0.43 -42.31 -36.82
N VAL A 398 1.33 -42.58 -37.75
CA VAL A 398 1.98 -41.60 -38.62
C VAL A 398 1.41 -41.73 -40.03
N LYS A 399 1.02 -40.62 -40.64
CA LYS A 399 0.48 -40.58 -42.00
C LYS A 399 1.58 -40.32 -43.02
N ALA A 400 1.76 -41.23 -43.96
CA ALA A 400 2.70 -41.05 -45.07
C ALA A 400 1.93 -40.81 -46.37
N GLN A 401 2.13 -39.64 -46.97
CA GLN A 401 1.65 -39.35 -48.32
C GLN A 401 2.73 -39.80 -49.32
N VAL A 402 2.47 -40.90 -50.01
CA VAL A 402 3.34 -41.39 -51.09
C VAL A 402 2.97 -40.66 -52.38
N CYS A 403 3.97 -40.18 -53.12
CA CYS A 403 3.80 -39.44 -54.37
C CYS A 403 4.67 -40.00 -55.50
N GLU A 404 4.22 -39.84 -56.74
CA GLU A 404 5.00 -40.24 -57.92
C GLU A 404 6.12 -39.21 -58.18
N CYS A 405 7.26 -39.42 -57.52
CA CYS A 405 8.48 -38.64 -57.67
C CYS A 405 9.72 -39.52 -57.44
N GLU A 406 10.90 -38.95 -57.62
CA GLU A 406 12.20 -39.61 -57.43
C GLU A 406 13.10 -38.78 -56.49
N GLY A 407 13.71 -39.42 -55.50
CA GLY A 407 14.60 -38.77 -54.53
C GLY A 407 13.86 -38.06 -53.38
N THR A 408 14.15 -36.77 -53.16
CA THR A 408 13.52 -35.96 -52.10
C THR A 408 12.07 -35.65 -52.42
N ALA A 409 11.16 -35.82 -51.46
CA ALA A 409 9.78 -35.34 -51.56
C ALA A 409 9.74 -33.80 -51.60
N LYS A 410 9.68 -33.25 -52.82
CA LYS A 410 9.44 -31.83 -53.08
C LYS A 410 8.26 -31.74 -54.04
N ASN A 411 7.20 -31.07 -53.60
CA ASN A 411 5.95 -30.89 -54.33
C ASN A 411 5.19 -32.22 -54.60
N CYS A 412 4.67 -32.86 -53.55
CA CYS A 412 3.47 -33.69 -53.71
C CYS A 412 2.31 -32.81 -54.21
N GLU A 413 2.06 -32.78 -55.51
CA GLU A 413 0.80 -32.24 -56.01
C GLU A 413 -0.36 -33.05 -55.42
N ARG A 414 -1.15 -32.43 -54.53
CA ARG A 414 -2.45 -32.95 -54.11
C ARG A 414 -3.39 -32.96 -55.30
N ARG A 415 -3.27 -33.96 -56.18
CA ARG A 415 -4.33 -34.35 -57.11
C ARG A 415 -5.49 -34.86 -56.28
N SER A 416 -6.34 -33.93 -55.87
CA SER A 416 -7.69 -34.22 -55.42
C SER A 416 -8.35 -35.08 -56.49
N TYR A 417 -8.61 -36.34 -56.15
CA TYR A 417 -9.44 -37.20 -56.97
C TYR A 417 -10.86 -36.63 -56.90
N ILE A 418 -11.19 -35.72 -57.82
CA ILE A 418 -12.55 -35.25 -58.04
C ILE A 418 -13.32 -36.41 -58.69
N VAL A 419 -13.69 -37.38 -57.85
CA VAL A 419 -14.78 -38.28 -58.14
C VAL A 419 -16.01 -37.37 -58.26
N GLY A 420 -16.58 -37.29 -59.46
CA GLY A 420 -17.65 -36.35 -59.82
C GLY A 420 -19.00 -36.63 -59.17
N GLY A 421 -19.05 -36.62 -57.84
CA GLY A 421 -20.28 -36.56 -57.04
C GLY A 421 -20.43 -35.16 -56.45
N LEU A 422 -21.64 -34.60 -56.55
CA LEU A 422 -22.01 -33.38 -55.84
C LEU A 422 -21.72 -33.57 -54.34
N GLY A 423 -20.77 -32.79 -53.81
CA GLY A 423 -20.37 -32.90 -52.41
C GLY A 423 -21.56 -32.67 -51.47
N VAL A 424 -21.53 -33.33 -50.31
CA VAL A 424 -22.56 -33.22 -49.27
C VAL A 424 -22.98 -31.77 -48.96
N PRO A 425 -22.08 -30.75 -48.92
CA PRO A 425 -22.50 -29.35 -48.74
C PRO A 425 -23.42 -28.81 -49.85
N ALA A 426 -23.23 -29.22 -51.10
CA ALA A 426 -24.10 -28.81 -52.21
C ALA A 426 -25.47 -29.49 -52.13
N ILE A 427 -25.51 -30.76 -51.73
CA ILE A 427 -26.76 -31.50 -51.51
C ILE A 427 -27.55 -30.87 -50.35
N LEU A 428 -26.88 -30.54 -49.24
CA LEU A 428 -27.48 -29.84 -48.10
C LEU A 428 -27.95 -28.43 -48.48
N GLY A 429 -27.20 -27.70 -49.31
CA GLY A 429 -27.61 -26.38 -49.83
C GLY A 429 -28.87 -26.46 -50.69
N ILE A 430 -28.98 -27.46 -51.57
CA ILE A 430 -30.18 -27.68 -52.40
C ILE A 430 -31.37 -28.09 -51.53
N LEU A 431 -31.19 -29.00 -50.57
CA LEU A 431 -32.23 -29.41 -49.61
C LEU A 431 -32.70 -28.24 -48.74
N GLY A 432 -31.78 -27.42 -48.23
CA GLY A 432 -32.07 -26.21 -47.48
C GLY A 432 -32.84 -25.18 -48.30
N GLY A 433 -32.46 -24.97 -49.57
CA GLY A 433 -33.17 -24.10 -50.50
C GLY A 433 -34.60 -24.57 -50.80
N ILE A 434 -34.80 -25.88 -51.01
CA ILE A 434 -36.13 -26.48 -51.21
C ILE A 434 -36.98 -26.35 -49.94
N LEU A 435 -36.40 -26.59 -48.76
CA LEU A 435 -37.08 -26.45 -47.46
C LEU A 435 -37.50 -25.00 -47.21
N ALA A 436 -36.61 -24.03 -47.44
CA ALA A 436 -36.93 -22.60 -47.31
C ALA A 436 -38.05 -22.17 -48.27
N LEU A 437 -38.04 -22.66 -49.51
CA LEU A 437 -39.07 -22.37 -50.50
C LEU A 437 -40.44 -22.98 -50.10
N LEU A 438 -40.45 -24.19 -49.55
CA LEU A 438 -41.67 -24.81 -49.01
C LEU A 438 -42.22 -24.06 -47.79
N ILE A 439 -41.37 -23.61 -46.88
CA ILE A 439 -41.77 -22.80 -45.71
C ILE A 439 -42.38 -21.47 -46.17
N LEU A 440 -41.77 -20.80 -47.15
CA LEU A 440 -42.27 -19.53 -47.69
C LEU A 440 -43.62 -19.69 -48.40
N LEU A 441 -43.82 -20.79 -49.13
CA LEU A 441 -45.10 -21.14 -49.77
C LEU A 441 -46.19 -21.47 -48.72
N LEU A 442 -45.82 -22.14 -47.62
CA LEU A 442 -46.73 -22.46 -46.52
C LEU A 442 -47.12 -21.20 -45.72
N LEU A 443 -46.20 -20.26 -45.52
CA LEU A 443 -46.49 -18.94 -44.93
C LEU A 443 -47.42 -18.10 -45.83
N LEU A 444 -47.22 -18.11 -47.15
CA LEU A 444 -48.14 -17.47 -48.10
C LEU A 444 -49.54 -18.08 -48.05
N LEU A 445 -49.65 -19.41 -47.94
CA LEU A 445 -50.94 -20.10 -47.78
C LEU A 445 -51.62 -19.78 -46.45
N LEU A 446 -50.87 -19.68 -45.35
CA LEU A 446 -51.40 -19.24 -44.05
C LEU A 446 -51.85 -17.78 -44.07
N PHE A 447 -51.11 -16.90 -44.76
CA PHE A 447 -51.48 -15.49 -44.93
C PHE A 447 -52.74 -15.33 -45.79
N ALA A 448 -52.88 -16.14 -46.85
CA ALA A 448 -54.10 -16.22 -47.65
C ALA A 448 -55.30 -16.75 -46.85
N ARG A 449 -55.09 -17.75 -45.96
CA ARG A 449 -56.14 -18.27 -45.07
C ARG A 449 -56.57 -17.27 -44.00
N ARG A 450 -55.64 -16.50 -43.41
CA ARG A 450 -55.92 -15.51 -42.35
C ARG A 450 -56.76 -14.31 -42.80
N ARG A 451 -56.95 -14.09 -44.11
CA ARG A 451 -57.85 -13.03 -44.62
C ARG A 451 -59.36 -13.38 -44.62
N LYS A 452 -59.77 -14.58 -44.16
CA LYS A 452 -61.18 -15.02 -44.13
C LYS A 452 -61.59 -15.73 -42.82
N VAL A 453 -61.58 -15.02 -41.69
CA VAL A 453 -62.45 -15.32 -40.54
C VAL A 453 -62.79 -14.00 -39.84
N GLU A 454 -64.09 -13.70 -39.66
CA GLU A 454 -64.57 -12.57 -38.86
C GLU A 454 -64.54 -12.89 -37.36
N LYS A 455 -64.50 -11.86 -36.51
CA LYS A 455 -64.43 -12.00 -35.05
C LYS A 455 -65.83 -12.16 -34.45
N GLU A 456 -65.97 -13.05 -33.47
CA GLU A 456 -66.74 -12.79 -32.24
C GLU A 456 -66.27 -13.70 -31.07
N PRO A 457 -66.45 -13.31 -29.79
CA PRO A 457 -65.71 -13.88 -28.66
C PRO A 457 -66.55 -14.76 -27.70
N LEU A 458 -65.88 -15.65 -26.96
CA LEU A 458 -66.41 -16.23 -25.72
C LEU A 458 -65.29 -16.40 -24.66
N LEU A 459 -65.62 -16.04 -23.42
CA LEU A 459 -64.90 -16.25 -22.14
C LEU A 459 -65.88 -16.98 -21.19
N PRO A 460 -65.45 -17.46 -20.01
CA PRO A 460 -64.42 -18.45 -19.71
C PRO A 460 -65.08 -19.65 -18.94
N PRO A 461 -64.38 -20.52 -18.17
CA PRO A 461 -63.86 -20.14 -16.83
C PRO A 461 -62.51 -20.79 -16.42
N GLU A 462 -61.86 -20.18 -15.40
CA GLU A 462 -61.20 -20.73 -14.18
C GLU A 462 -60.56 -22.15 -14.23
N ASP A 463 -59.39 -22.46 -13.66
CA ASP A 463 -58.49 -21.79 -12.68
C ASP A 463 -57.12 -22.53 -12.69
N ASP A 464 -55.98 -22.14 -12.08
CA ASP A 464 -55.48 -20.96 -11.31
C ASP A 464 -53.91 -20.97 -11.44
N MET A 465 -53.15 -20.56 -10.40
CA MET A 465 -51.70 -20.54 -10.22
C MET A 465 -50.96 -19.37 -10.88
N ARG A 466 -50.87 -18.29 -10.10
CA ARG A 466 -49.95 -17.16 -10.30
C ARG A 466 -48.49 -17.58 -10.07
N ASP A 467 -47.61 -17.15 -10.96
CA ASP A 467 -46.24 -16.74 -10.62
C ASP A 467 -45.89 -15.49 -11.43
N ASN A 468 -45.57 -14.40 -10.75
CA ASN A 468 -45.19 -13.13 -11.38
C ASN A 468 -43.66 -13.03 -11.46
N VAL A 469 -43.09 -13.31 -12.63
CA VAL A 469 -41.73 -12.87 -12.99
C VAL A 469 -41.87 -11.72 -13.98
N TYR A 470 -41.42 -10.52 -13.58
CA TYR A 470 -41.32 -9.38 -14.48
C TYR A 470 -40.09 -9.53 -15.37
N ASN A 471 -40.30 -9.86 -16.65
CA ASN A 471 -39.36 -9.46 -17.69
C ASN A 471 -39.64 -7.99 -18.06
N TYR A 472 -38.57 -7.21 -18.24
CA TYR A 472 -38.61 -6.02 -19.08
C TYR A 472 -37.93 -6.36 -20.40
N ASP A 473 -38.64 -6.09 -21.50
CA ASP A 473 -38.21 -6.44 -22.84
C ASP A 473 -37.20 -5.43 -23.42
N GLU A 474 -36.58 -5.84 -24.52
CA GLU A 474 -35.54 -5.12 -25.26
C GLU A 474 -36.05 -3.86 -25.97
N GLU A 475 -35.26 -2.78 -25.88
CA GLU A 475 -35.12 -1.75 -26.91
C GLU A 475 -33.65 -1.26 -26.84
N GLY A 476 -32.82 -1.29 -27.88
CA GLY A 476 -33.04 -1.70 -29.27
C GLY A 476 -32.28 -0.74 -30.20
N GLY A 477 -31.13 -1.17 -30.74
CA GLY A 477 -30.36 -0.40 -31.73
C GLY A 477 -28.87 -0.28 -31.43
N GLY A 478 -28.04 -0.73 -32.37
CA GLY A 478 -26.61 -0.43 -32.44
C GLY A 478 -26.31 0.50 -33.63
N GLU A 479 -25.03 0.56 -34.00
CA GLU A 479 -24.41 1.48 -34.99
C GLU A 479 -24.29 2.92 -34.43
N GLU A 480 -23.20 3.66 -34.62
CA GLU A 480 -22.20 3.61 -35.72
C GLU A 480 -20.79 4.04 -35.22
N ASP A 481 -19.73 3.64 -35.93
CA ASP A 481 -18.32 3.93 -35.56
C ASP A 481 -17.96 5.43 -35.65
N GLN A 482 -17.16 5.94 -34.70
CA GLN A 482 -16.41 7.20 -34.86
C GLN A 482 -14.99 7.10 -34.31
N ASP A 483 -14.01 7.16 -35.21
CA ASP A 483 -12.59 7.28 -34.89
C ASP A 483 -12.26 8.61 -34.19
N TYR A 484 -11.56 8.55 -33.06
CA TYR A 484 -11.02 9.74 -32.39
C TYR A 484 -9.55 9.98 -32.77
N ASP A 485 -9.31 11.08 -33.48
CA ASP A 485 -7.98 11.58 -33.82
C ASP A 485 -7.29 12.20 -32.58
N LEU A 486 -6.19 11.59 -32.13
CA LEU A 486 -5.41 12.00 -30.95
C LEU A 486 -4.22 12.94 -31.29
N SER A 487 -4.37 13.82 -32.29
CA SER A 487 -3.27 14.65 -32.81
C SER A 487 -3.17 16.12 -32.34
N GLN A 488 -3.77 16.52 -31.21
CA GLN A 488 -3.53 17.86 -30.61
C GLN A 488 -3.22 17.87 -29.09
N LEU A 489 -2.10 17.26 -28.73
CA LEU A 489 -1.44 17.50 -27.42
C LEU A 489 0.05 17.79 -27.60
N HIS A 490 0.38 18.93 -28.23
CA HIS A 490 1.68 19.60 -28.08
C HIS A 490 1.60 21.09 -28.47
N ARG A 491 2.39 21.92 -27.76
CA ARG A 491 2.44 23.40 -27.74
C ARG A 491 1.27 24.04 -26.94
N GLY A 492 1.53 25.04 -26.12
CA GLY A 492 2.81 25.64 -25.74
C GLY A 492 2.61 26.79 -24.75
N LEU A 493 3.66 27.13 -23.99
CA LEU A 493 3.68 28.28 -23.10
C LEU A 493 3.55 29.58 -23.90
N ASP A 494 2.58 30.42 -23.56
CA ASP A 494 2.67 31.87 -23.77
C ASP A 494 1.68 32.62 -22.85
N ALA A 495 2.14 33.72 -22.25
CA ALA A 495 1.41 34.45 -21.21
C ALA A 495 0.76 35.74 -21.74
N ARG A 496 -0.56 35.91 -21.53
CA ARG A 496 -1.35 37.15 -21.79
C ARG A 496 -2.55 37.22 -20.81
N PRO A 497 -3.22 38.37 -20.61
CA PRO A 497 -2.90 39.26 -19.50
C PRO A 497 -4.09 39.45 -18.53
N GLU A 498 -3.89 40.32 -17.54
CA GLU A 498 -4.85 40.66 -16.49
C GLU A 498 -6.26 41.03 -17.03
N VAL A 499 -7.29 40.39 -16.49
CA VAL A 499 -8.69 40.79 -16.63
C VAL A 499 -9.25 41.10 -15.24
N ILE A 500 -9.68 42.34 -15.08
CA ILE A 500 -10.24 42.89 -13.83
C ILE A 500 -11.54 42.15 -13.49
N ARG A 501 -11.61 41.52 -12.31
CA ARG A 501 -12.85 40.99 -11.75
C ARG A 501 -13.63 42.08 -11.02
N ASN A 502 -14.88 42.29 -11.43
CA ASN A 502 -15.89 42.91 -10.56
C ASN A 502 -16.55 41.79 -9.75
N ASP A 503 -16.10 41.59 -8.52
CA ASP A 503 -16.72 40.61 -7.62
C ASP A 503 -18.01 41.18 -7.02
N VAL A 504 -19.15 40.58 -7.40
CA VAL A 504 -20.44 40.82 -6.73
C VAL A 504 -20.49 39.91 -5.50
N ALA A 505 -20.41 40.51 -4.31
CA ALA A 505 -20.49 39.77 -3.06
C ALA A 505 -21.89 39.14 -2.87
N PRO A 506 -22.01 37.83 -2.55
CA PRO A 506 -23.28 37.23 -2.17
C PRO A 506 -23.70 37.69 -0.75
N PRO A 507 -25.00 37.82 -0.46
CA PRO A 507 -25.48 38.27 0.84
C PRO A 507 -25.24 37.22 1.94
N LEU A 508 -24.85 37.70 3.13
CA LEU A 508 -24.66 36.91 4.33
C LEU A 508 -25.98 36.27 4.79
N MET A 509 -26.05 34.94 4.82
CA MET A 509 -27.08 34.24 5.61
C MET A 509 -26.67 34.21 7.09
N ALA A 510 -27.62 34.50 7.98
CA ALA A 510 -27.38 34.51 9.41
C ALA A 510 -27.20 33.08 9.97
N ALA A 511 -26.21 32.91 10.84
CA ALA A 511 -25.96 31.65 11.54
C ALA A 511 -27.10 31.34 12.56
N PRO A 512 -27.43 30.06 12.78
CA PRO A 512 -28.44 29.68 13.78
C PRO A 512 -27.97 29.98 15.20
N GLN A 513 -28.83 30.65 15.98
CA GLN A 513 -28.55 30.96 17.38
C GLN A 513 -28.58 29.70 18.26
N TYR A 514 -27.44 29.28 18.79
CA TYR A 514 -27.38 28.33 19.89
C TYR A 514 -27.84 28.99 21.20
N ARG A 515 -28.77 28.36 21.93
CA ARG A 515 -29.10 28.76 23.30
C ARG A 515 -27.95 28.40 24.26
N PRO A 516 -27.61 29.28 25.22
CA PRO A 516 -26.61 28.95 26.23
C PRO A 516 -27.13 27.86 27.18
N ARG A 517 -26.22 26.95 27.57
CA ARG A 517 -26.47 25.94 28.60
C ARG A 517 -26.44 26.61 29.99
N PRO A 518 -27.40 26.38 30.90
CA PRO A 518 -27.35 26.95 32.24
C PRO A 518 -26.11 26.48 33.01
N ALA A 519 -25.49 27.40 33.74
CA ALA A 519 -24.40 27.12 34.67
C ALA A 519 -24.88 27.36 36.11
N ASN A 520 -25.31 26.32 36.80
CA ASN A 520 -25.16 26.19 38.26
C ASN A 520 -25.33 24.72 38.71
N PRO A 521 -24.51 24.19 39.63
CA PRO A 521 -24.59 22.80 40.07
C PRO A 521 -25.23 22.64 41.47
N ASP A 522 -26.48 23.09 41.65
CA ASP A 522 -27.18 23.06 42.97
C ASP A 522 -28.71 22.78 42.88
N GLU A 523 -29.15 21.90 41.96
CA GLU A 523 -30.54 21.39 41.96
C GLU A 523 -30.58 19.87 41.68
N ILE A 524 -30.14 19.06 42.66
CA ILE A 524 -30.45 17.62 42.70
C ILE A 524 -31.68 17.42 43.60
N GLY A 525 -32.86 17.36 42.99
CA GLY A 525 -34.15 17.21 43.66
C GLY A 525 -34.90 15.93 43.27
N ASN A 526 -34.80 14.91 44.13
CA ASN A 526 -35.73 13.79 44.35
C ASN A 526 -36.75 13.42 43.24
N PHE A 527 -36.39 12.44 42.41
CA PHE A 527 -37.28 11.54 41.65
C PHE A 527 -36.48 10.24 41.45
N ILE A 528 -36.89 9.02 41.86
CA ILE A 528 -38.15 8.47 42.36
C ILE A 528 -37.83 7.44 43.45
N ASP A 529 -38.68 7.34 44.47
CA ASP A 529 -38.75 6.20 45.40
C ASP A 529 -40.13 5.50 45.26
N GLU A 530 -40.27 4.30 45.82
CA GLU A 530 -41.49 3.45 45.88
C GLU A 530 -41.91 2.67 44.60
N VAL A 531 -41.45 1.41 44.49
CA VAL A 531 -42.33 0.22 44.60
C VAL A 531 -41.55 -0.91 45.33
N SER A 532 -42.17 -1.53 46.34
CA SER A 532 -41.65 -2.63 47.19
C SER A 532 -42.50 -3.92 47.00
N PRO A 533 -42.24 -5.07 47.69
CA PRO A 533 -40.98 -5.80 47.91
C PRO A 533 -41.13 -7.35 47.71
N ASN A 534 -40.14 -8.14 48.16
CA ASN A 534 -40.05 -9.62 48.33
C ASN A 534 -39.36 -10.38 47.17
N HIS A 535 -38.25 -11.11 47.38
CA HIS A 535 -38.13 -12.24 48.31
C HIS A 535 -36.70 -12.49 48.84
N LEU A 536 -36.61 -13.15 50.01
CA LEU A 536 -35.34 -13.57 50.64
C LEU A 536 -34.66 -14.75 49.92
N CYS A 537 -33.32 -14.76 49.89
CA CYS A 537 -32.51 -15.89 50.39
C CYS A 537 -30.99 -15.61 50.31
N ARG A 538 -30.31 -15.52 51.47
CA ARG A 538 -28.85 -15.74 51.57
C ARG A 538 -28.52 -16.46 52.87
N HIS A 539 -27.96 -17.67 52.74
CA HIS A 539 -27.43 -18.44 53.87
C HIS A 539 -26.11 -17.85 54.38
N ARG A 540 -25.75 -18.24 55.60
CA ARG A 540 -24.63 -17.73 56.42
C ARG A 540 -23.74 -18.91 56.84
N TRP A 541 -22.49 -18.61 57.23
CA TRP A 541 -21.46 -19.54 57.79
C TRP A 541 -20.83 -20.49 56.74
N ALA A 542 -19.57 -20.95 56.87
CA ALA A 542 -18.55 -20.76 57.92
C ALA A 542 -17.12 -20.71 57.33
N ALA A 543 -16.15 -20.24 58.11
CA ALA A 543 -14.71 -20.46 57.86
C ALA A 543 -14.19 -21.60 58.76
N PRO A 544 -13.07 -22.24 58.39
CA PRO A 544 -12.20 -22.88 59.37
C PRO A 544 -10.70 -22.54 59.22
N GLN A 545 -10.09 -22.25 60.37
CA GLN A 545 -8.64 -22.26 60.71
C GLN A 545 -7.73 -21.23 60.04
#